data_AF-A0A6P1Q0G8-F1
#
_entry.id   AF-A0A6P1Q0G8-F1
#
_cell.length_a   1.000
_cell.length_b   1.000
_cell.length_c   1.000
_cell.angle_alpha   90.00
_cell.angle_beta   90.00
_cell.angle_gamma   90.00
#
_symmetry.space_group_name_H-M   'P 1'
#
loop_
_entity.id
_entity.type
_entity.pdbx_description
1 polymer ?
#
loop_
_entity_poly.entity_id
_entity_poly.type
_entity_poly.pdbx_seq_one_letter_code
_entity_poly.pdbx_strand_id
1 'polypeptide(L)'
;MDYEGLMIKYKYRASPVLTEDEMNNQLHQNEKIDLGDRNIMDDTAVIHFSSGYMEIVDKWYSVKGFLTVSALGSLVLCIAGDFYMPYNMFVHYFLQHDYDTSFYVIGLIALTITLLLTFIFWRMLRVECFRWTHYPVRFDRKNRRVHVFSTDGDIYSAPWDEIFFTTGCYTKTRFKRKYYDIRGHVLAEDRKTVLRTFTFPVSAARREELYANWEFVRRYMEEGPEAVAHVLKLMPPVEGRREGILFGYWYLMLSAAYGAPLFLVPFLMVLYLTVWPFRLFAMYSCKIPRWSAEVEVQCVIAPDDPWDISAVHNPRPLWRWMVGLDMAHSMVDKKQAMIAAAKAADSTQKIEKKIKKGINK
;
A
#
# COMPACT_ATOMS: atom_id res chain seq x y z
N MET A 1 0.03 12.90 -2.21
CA MET A 1 0.47 11.54 -2.58
C MET A 1 1.88 11.34 -2.10
N ASP A 2 2.11 10.26 -1.36
CA ASP A 2 3.44 9.86 -0.89
C ASP A 2 4.06 8.91 -1.93
N TYR A 3 5.21 9.28 -2.48
CA TYR A 3 6.01 8.45 -3.39
C TYR A 3 7.45 8.29 -2.88
N GLU A 4 7.72 8.69 -1.62
CA GLU A 4 9.01 8.43 -1.00
C GLU A 4 9.19 6.90 -0.89
N GLY A 5 10.41 6.40 -1.15
CA GLY A 5 10.70 4.98 -1.26
C GLY A 5 10.50 4.40 -2.66
N LEU A 6 9.67 5.03 -3.50
CA LEU A 6 9.39 4.59 -4.88
C LEU A 6 10.11 5.43 -5.95
N MET A 7 10.16 6.76 -5.77
CA MET A 7 10.94 7.67 -6.62
C MET A 7 12.41 7.74 -6.18
N ILE A 8 12.63 7.96 -4.89
CA ILE A 8 13.94 7.88 -4.25
C ILE A 8 13.88 6.69 -3.31
N LYS A 9 14.61 5.63 -3.66
CA LYS A 9 14.60 4.36 -2.90
C LYS A 9 15.21 4.56 -1.52
N TYR A 10 14.69 3.87 -0.52
CA TYR A 10 15.20 3.96 0.85
C TYR A 10 16.66 3.51 1.01
N LYS A 11 17.19 2.68 0.09
CA LYS A 11 18.63 2.37 0.04
C LYS A 11 19.51 3.61 -0.18
N TYR A 12 18.96 4.65 -0.79
CA TYR A 12 19.63 5.95 -1.01
C TYR A 12 19.13 7.02 -0.03
N ARG A 13 18.76 6.60 1.18
CA ARG A 13 18.40 7.51 2.27
C ARG A 13 19.53 8.52 2.49
N ALA A 14 19.15 9.75 2.82
CA ALA A 14 20.09 10.86 3.03
C ALA A 14 21.06 10.66 4.21
N SER A 15 20.64 9.94 5.26
CA SER A 15 21.49 9.54 6.39
C SER A 15 21.55 8.01 6.44
N PRO A 16 22.75 7.39 6.48
CA PRO A 16 22.87 5.95 6.69
C PRO A 16 22.51 5.53 8.13
N VAL A 17 22.48 6.47 9.06
CA VAL A 17 22.21 6.26 10.50
C VAL A 17 20.81 6.76 10.86
N LEU A 18 20.20 6.17 11.90
CA LEU A 18 18.96 6.63 12.51
C LEU A 18 19.03 8.12 12.84
N THR A 19 17.97 8.85 12.47
CA THR A 19 17.86 10.28 12.79
C THR A 19 17.27 10.50 14.18
N GLU A 20 17.53 11.66 14.80
CA GLU A 20 16.95 12.00 16.11
C GLU A 20 15.41 11.97 16.09
N ASP A 21 14.78 12.41 14.99
CA ASP A 21 13.32 12.34 14.83
C ASP A 21 12.81 10.89 14.85
N GLU A 22 13.54 9.97 14.23
CA GLU A 22 13.19 8.54 14.24
C GLU A 22 13.44 7.90 15.61
N MET A 23 14.51 8.30 16.31
CA MET A 23 14.76 7.84 17.67
C MET A 23 13.69 8.31 18.65
N ASN A 24 13.27 9.58 18.55
CA ASN A 24 12.30 10.17 19.46
C ASN A 24 10.87 9.68 19.23
N ASN A 25 10.57 9.11 18.06
CA ASN A 25 9.24 8.63 17.69
C ASN A 25 9.22 7.12 17.40
N GLN A 26 10.10 6.39 18.11
CA GLN A 26 10.15 4.95 18.08
C GLN A 26 8.82 4.35 18.54
N LEU A 27 8.39 3.29 17.84
CA LEU A 27 7.23 2.49 18.19
C LEU A 27 7.73 1.16 18.76
N HIS A 28 7.42 0.89 20.02
CA HIS A 28 7.85 -0.33 20.70
C HIS A 28 6.84 -1.46 20.52
N GLN A 29 7.30 -2.65 20.12
CA GLN A 29 6.48 -3.84 19.92
C GLN A 29 5.77 -4.29 21.20
N ASN A 30 6.43 -4.11 22.35
CA ASN A 30 5.95 -4.58 23.65
C ASN A 30 5.13 -3.53 24.40
N GLU A 31 5.03 -2.31 23.86
CA GLU A 31 4.29 -1.22 24.49
C GLU A 31 2.97 -1.01 23.76
N LYS A 32 1.88 -1.04 24.53
CA LYS A 32 0.55 -0.75 24.01
C LYS A 32 0.34 0.76 24.00
N ILE A 33 -0.02 1.30 22.85
CA ILE A 33 -0.43 2.69 22.72
C ILE A 33 -1.92 2.80 23.01
N ASP A 34 -2.29 3.70 23.92
CA ASP A 34 -3.70 4.04 24.15
C ASP A 34 -4.24 4.85 22.97
N LEU A 35 -5.27 4.30 22.32
CA LEU A 35 -5.92 4.91 21.16
C LEU A 35 -7.09 5.81 21.58
N GLY A 36 -7.45 5.84 22.87
CA GLY A 36 -8.68 6.47 23.36
C GLY A 36 -9.90 5.90 22.64
N ASP A 37 -10.77 6.78 22.13
CA ASP A 37 -11.99 6.42 21.39
C ASP A 37 -11.74 6.01 19.93
N ARG A 38 -10.49 5.95 19.46
CA ARG A 38 -10.20 5.66 18.06
C ARG A 38 -10.24 4.15 17.81
N ASN A 39 -11.01 3.76 16.81
CA ASN A 39 -10.99 2.39 16.31
C ASN A 39 -9.61 2.07 15.70
N ILE A 40 -9.23 0.80 15.86
CA ILE A 40 -8.07 0.21 15.20
C ILE A 40 -8.37 0.26 13.69
N MET A 41 -7.46 0.87 12.90
CA MET A 41 -7.29 0.91 11.43
C MET A 41 -8.52 0.80 10.48
N ASP A 42 -8.53 1.58 9.38
CA ASP A 42 -9.46 1.36 8.25
C ASP A 42 -8.88 0.37 7.20
N ASP A 43 -9.01 -0.92 7.52
CA ASP A 43 -9.39 -2.12 6.76
C ASP A 43 -8.90 -2.45 5.34
N THR A 44 -8.45 -1.51 4.52
CA THR A 44 -8.32 -1.74 3.07
C THR A 44 -6.94 -2.18 2.60
N ALA A 45 -6.08 -2.56 3.55
CA ALA A 45 -4.68 -2.88 3.25
C ALA A 45 -4.30 -4.36 3.42
N VAL A 46 -5.13 -5.17 4.07
CA VAL A 46 -4.81 -6.58 4.33
C VAL A 46 -5.20 -7.44 3.14
N ILE A 47 -4.22 -8.10 2.53
CA ILE A 47 -4.38 -8.99 1.37
C ILE A 47 -4.94 -10.34 1.81
N HIS A 48 -4.28 -10.90 2.83
CA HIS A 48 -4.59 -12.20 3.39
C HIS A 48 -4.41 -12.14 4.90
N PHE A 49 -5.36 -12.73 5.62
CA PHE A 49 -5.36 -12.83 7.07
C PHE A 49 -5.49 -14.31 7.44
N SER A 50 -4.67 -14.78 8.37
CA SER A 50 -4.74 -16.14 8.91
C SER A 50 -4.26 -16.16 10.37
N SER A 51 -4.34 -17.31 11.04
CA SER A 51 -3.76 -17.45 12.39
C SER A 51 -2.23 -17.41 12.39
N GLY A 52 -1.62 -17.81 11.26
CA GLY A 52 -0.17 -17.97 11.14
C GLY A 52 0.55 -16.73 10.63
N TYR A 53 0.01 -16.11 9.59
CA TYR A 53 0.55 -14.87 9.03
C TYR A 53 -0.54 -13.90 8.57
N MET A 54 -0.15 -12.63 8.50
CA MET A 54 -0.94 -11.57 7.90
C MET A 54 -0.12 -10.90 6.81
N GLU A 55 -0.70 -10.71 5.64
CA GLU A 55 -0.05 -10.04 4.52
C GLU A 55 -0.76 -8.71 4.22
N ILE A 56 0.02 -7.64 4.11
CA ILE A 56 -0.50 -6.29 3.84
C ILE A 56 0.15 -5.70 2.59
N VAL A 57 -0.59 -4.81 1.92
CA VAL A 57 -0.08 -4.00 0.80
C VAL A 57 0.85 -2.88 1.29
N ASP A 58 1.51 -2.23 0.34
CA ASP A 58 2.28 -1.00 0.55
C ASP A 58 1.42 0.27 0.49
N LYS A 59 1.99 1.39 0.92
CA LYS A 59 1.33 2.71 0.89
C LYS A 59 1.07 3.25 -0.52
N TRP A 60 1.80 2.80 -1.54
CA TRP A 60 1.66 3.26 -2.92
C TRP A 60 0.53 2.53 -3.66
N TYR A 61 0.08 1.37 -3.18
CA TYR A 61 -1.00 0.60 -3.78
C TYR A 61 -2.30 1.42 -3.91
N SER A 62 -2.63 2.21 -2.88
CA SER A 62 -3.89 2.97 -2.86
C SER A 62 -3.91 4.10 -3.90
N VAL A 63 -2.77 4.75 -4.11
CA VAL A 63 -2.61 5.87 -5.04
C VAL A 63 -2.12 5.46 -6.43
N LYS A 64 -1.94 4.15 -6.67
CA LYS A 64 -1.45 3.67 -7.96
C LYS A 64 -2.37 4.11 -9.10
N GLY A 65 -1.76 4.67 -10.14
CA GLY A 65 -2.44 5.19 -11.33
C GLY A 65 -2.50 6.71 -11.37
N PHE A 66 -2.35 7.40 -10.23
CA PHE A 66 -2.45 8.86 -10.20
C PHE A 66 -1.30 9.55 -10.94
N LEU A 67 -0.05 9.09 -10.76
CA LEU A 67 1.09 9.64 -11.52
C LEU A 67 1.02 9.23 -12.99
N THR A 68 0.44 8.07 -13.27
CA THR A 68 0.22 7.56 -14.62
C THR A 68 -0.70 8.47 -15.44
N VAL A 69 -1.73 9.09 -14.84
CA VAL A 69 -2.62 10.05 -15.53
C VAL A 69 -1.80 11.19 -16.16
N SER A 70 -1.02 11.90 -15.36
CA SER A 70 -0.25 13.06 -15.82
C SER A 70 0.94 12.67 -16.69
N ALA A 71 1.62 11.56 -16.35
CA ALA A 71 2.77 11.09 -17.11
C ALA A 71 2.38 10.58 -18.50
N LEU A 72 1.35 9.73 -18.60
CA LEU A 72 0.96 9.12 -19.88
C LEU A 72 0.39 10.15 -20.85
N GLY A 73 -0.51 11.02 -20.38
CA GLY A 73 -1.10 12.06 -21.22
C GLY A 73 -0.04 13.03 -21.75
N SER A 74 0.89 13.47 -20.90
CA SER A 74 1.98 14.37 -21.31
C SER A 74 2.97 13.66 -22.24
N LEU A 75 3.26 12.39 -21.99
CA LEU A 75 4.17 11.60 -22.83
C LEU A 75 3.63 11.44 -24.27
N VAL A 76 2.33 11.19 -24.44
CA VAL A 76 1.71 11.09 -25.77
C VAL A 76 1.84 12.40 -26.55
N LEU A 77 1.59 13.54 -25.89
CA LEU A 77 1.73 14.86 -26.50
C LEU A 77 3.18 15.17 -26.88
N CYS A 78 4.14 14.87 -26.00
CA CYS A 78 5.56 15.10 -26.31
C CYS A 78 6.04 14.20 -27.45
N ILE A 79 5.69 12.90 -27.46
CA ILE A 79 6.04 11.99 -28.56
C ILE A 79 5.44 12.48 -29.89
N ALA A 80 4.17 12.93 -29.89
CA ALA A 80 3.56 13.49 -31.09
C ALA A 80 4.32 14.74 -31.58
N GLY A 81 4.75 15.61 -30.67
CA GLY A 81 5.61 16.76 -30.96
C GLY A 81 6.98 16.35 -31.53
N ASP A 82 7.63 15.35 -30.93
CA ASP A 82 8.94 14.82 -31.32
C ASP A 82 8.93 14.27 -32.76
N PHE A 83 7.78 13.77 -33.24
CA PHE A 83 7.61 13.36 -34.65
C PHE A 83 7.14 14.49 -35.57
N TYR A 84 6.22 15.34 -35.09
CA TYR A 84 5.64 16.41 -35.89
C TYR A 84 6.65 17.52 -36.21
N MET A 85 7.47 17.95 -35.24
CA MET A 85 8.41 19.06 -35.44
C MET A 85 9.47 18.75 -36.51
N PRO A 86 10.18 17.60 -36.49
CA PRO A 86 11.14 17.27 -37.55
C PRO A 86 10.48 17.08 -38.90
N TYR A 87 9.28 16.47 -38.95
CA TYR A 87 8.52 16.33 -40.18
C TYR A 87 8.16 17.69 -40.79
N ASN A 88 7.62 18.60 -39.97
CA ASN A 88 7.25 19.94 -40.42
C ASN A 88 8.49 20.73 -40.88
N MET A 89 9.59 20.69 -40.12
CA MET A 89 10.86 21.28 -40.54
C MET A 89 11.36 20.70 -41.87
N PHE A 90 11.26 19.39 -42.08
CA PHE A 90 11.66 18.74 -43.33
C PHE A 90 10.82 19.23 -44.52
N VAL A 91 9.50 19.29 -44.37
CA VAL A 91 8.58 19.76 -45.42
C VAL A 91 8.89 21.21 -45.81
N HIS A 92 9.02 22.10 -44.82
CA HIS A 92 9.28 23.51 -45.11
C HIS A 92 10.69 23.76 -45.65
N TYR A 93 11.69 22.97 -45.25
CA TYR A 93 13.04 23.10 -45.76
C TYR A 93 13.20 22.61 -47.19
N PHE A 94 12.64 21.43 -47.52
CA PHE A 94 12.89 20.77 -48.80
C PHE A 94 11.79 20.97 -49.84
N LEU A 95 10.54 21.21 -49.44
CA LEU A 95 9.41 21.27 -50.36
C LEU A 95 8.90 22.69 -50.58
N GLN A 96 8.77 23.48 -49.51
CA GLN A 96 8.11 24.79 -49.58
C GLN A 96 9.08 25.97 -49.66
N HIS A 97 10.22 25.91 -48.97
CA HIS A 97 11.23 26.97 -48.94
C HIS A 97 10.68 28.34 -48.49
N ASP A 98 9.74 28.32 -47.54
CA ASP A 98 8.91 29.46 -47.14
C ASP A 98 9.29 30.09 -45.78
N TYR A 99 10.21 29.48 -45.03
CA TYR A 99 10.66 29.96 -43.72
C TYR A 99 12.16 30.28 -43.65
N ASP A 100 12.50 31.26 -42.82
CA ASP A 100 13.87 31.69 -42.53
C ASP A 100 14.61 30.75 -41.56
N THR A 101 15.93 30.89 -41.49
CA THR A 101 16.81 30.15 -40.56
C THR A 101 16.34 30.18 -39.10
N SER A 102 15.71 31.28 -38.66
CA SER A 102 15.18 31.44 -37.30
C SER A 102 14.11 30.41 -36.95
N PHE A 103 13.25 30.04 -37.90
CA PHE A 103 12.23 29.00 -37.73
C PHE A 103 12.87 27.66 -37.37
N TYR A 104 13.92 27.26 -38.09
CA TYR A 104 14.61 25.99 -37.86
C TYR A 104 15.40 25.99 -36.54
N VAL A 105 16.00 27.12 -36.17
CA VAL A 105 16.68 27.26 -34.87
C VAL A 105 15.69 27.12 -33.72
N ILE A 106 14.54 27.81 -33.80
CA ILE A 106 13.47 27.69 -32.79
C ILE A 106 12.92 26.27 -32.77
N GLY A 107 12.70 25.65 -33.93
CA GLY A 107 12.25 24.26 -34.05
C GLY A 107 13.21 23.27 -33.40
N LEU A 108 14.52 23.43 -33.59
CA LEU A 108 15.53 22.58 -32.97
C LEU A 108 15.60 22.77 -31.44
N ILE A 109 15.47 24.01 -30.95
CA ILE A 109 15.39 24.29 -29.51
C ILE A 109 14.13 23.66 -28.92
N ALA A 110 12.97 23.83 -29.56
CA ALA A 110 11.71 23.25 -29.15
C ALA A 110 11.77 21.71 -29.16
N LEU A 111 12.40 21.11 -30.18
CA LEU A 111 12.64 19.66 -30.26
C LEU A 111 13.52 19.19 -29.11
N THR A 112 14.59 19.92 -28.79
CA THR A 112 15.48 19.56 -27.67
C THR A 112 14.72 19.58 -26.35
N ILE A 113 13.88 20.60 -26.12
CA ILE A 113 13.05 20.71 -24.91
C ILE A 113 12.02 19.57 -24.86
N THR A 114 11.33 19.28 -25.96
CA THR A 114 10.32 18.22 -26.03
C THR A 114 10.91 16.84 -25.81
N LEU A 115 12.09 16.53 -26.37
CA LEU A 115 12.81 15.28 -26.09
C LEU A 115 13.19 15.13 -24.61
N LEU A 116 13.65 16.21 -23.96
CA LEU A 116 13.94 16.20 -22.52
C LEU A 116 12.67 15.96 -21.69
N LEU A 117 11.55 16.59 -22.07
CA LEU A 117 10.25 16.37 -21.43
C LEU A 117 9.75 14.93 -21.64
N THR A 118 9.87 14.37 -22.85
CA THR A 118 9.58 12.96 -23.15
C THR A 118 10.36 12.04 -22.22
N PHE A 119 11.66 12.29 -22.03
CA PHE A 119 12.48 11.52 -21.11
C PHE A 119 12.01 11.64 -19.64
N ILE A 120 11.66 12.84 -19.19
CA ILE A 120 11.14 13.07 -17.83
C ILE A 120 9.80 12.36 -17.62
N PHE A 121 8.85 12.52 -18.54
CA PHE A 121 7.54 11.88 -18.43
C PHE A 121 7.63 10.35 -18.53
N TRP A 122 8.54 9.83 -19.35
CA TRP A 122 8.87 8.40 -19.37
C TRP A 122 9.38 7.92 -18.01
N ARG A 123 10.31 8.66 -17.39
CA ARG A 123 10.82 8.37 -16.05
C ARG A 123 9.72 8.40 -15.00
N MET A 124 8.80 9.37 -15.06
CA MET A 124 7.64 9.47 -14.17
C MET A 124 6.67 8.28 -14.38
N LEU A 125 6.36 7.92 -15.62
CA LEU A 125 5.51 6.77 -15.94
C LEU A 125 6.09 5.47 -15.36
N ARG A 126 7.41 5.29 -15.51
CA ARG A 126 8.16 4.14 -14.98
C ARG A 126 8.22 4.06 -13.45
N VAL A 127 7.70 5.04 -12.71
CA VAL A 127 7.57 4.97 -11.25
C VAL A 127 6.43 4.01 -10.85
N GLU A 128 5.30 4.08 -11.54
CA GLU A 128 4.11 3.26 -11.25
C GLU A 128 3.91 2.09 -12.20
N CYS A 129 4.30 2.26 -13.48
CA CYS A 129 4.12 1.29 -14.55
C CYS A 129 5.37 0.42 -14.74
N PHE A 130 5.19 -0.77 -15.30
CA PHE A 130 6.29 -1.70 -15.64
C PHE A 130 7.16 -2.14 -14.44
N ARG A 131 6.59 -2.12 -13.23
CA ARG A 131 7.22 -2.60 -11.99
C ARG A 131 6.37 -3.72 -11.38
N TRP A 132 6.03 -3.61 -10.10
CA TRP A 132 5.17 -4.53 -9.38
C TRP A 132 3.80 -3.91 -9.12
N THR A 133 2.77 -4.76 -9.02
CA THR A 133 1.40 -4.34 -8.72
C THR A 133 1.27 -3.74 -7.33
N HIS A 134 2.02 -4.29 -6.38
CA HIS A 134 2.14 -3.86 -4.98
C HIS A 134 3.43 -4.46 -4.41
N TYR A 135 3.85 -4.02 -3.23
CA TYR A 135 5.04 -4.46 -2.52
C TYR A 135 4.62 -5.02 -1.15
N PRO A 136 4.24 -6.31 -1.09
CA PRO A 136 3.64 -6.88 0.10
C PRO A 136 4.64 -7.01 1.25
N VAL A 137 4.12 -6.87 2.47
CA VAL A 137 4.82 -7.20 3.71
C VAL A 137 4.02 -8.28 4.42
N ARG A 138 4.67 -9.40 4.72
CA ARG A 138 4.07 -10.55 5.40
C ARG A 138 4.61 -10.64 6.82
N PHE A 139 3.72 -10.54 7.79
CA PHE A 139 3.99 -10.70 9.21
C PHE A 139 3.70 -12.15 9.60
N ASP A 140 4.75 -12.93 9.79
CA ASP A 140 4.66 -14.31 10.25
C ASP A 140 4.71 -14.33 11.78
N ARG A 141 3.54 -14.59 12.37
CA ARG A 141 3.36 -14.65 13.81
C ARG A 141 3.99 -15.91 14.41
N LYS A 142 3.88 -17.05 13.73
CA LYS A 142 4.36 -18.35 14.25
C LYS A 142 5.86 -18.33 14.47
N ASN A 143 6.60 -17.80 13.51
CA ASN A 143 8.06 -17.73 13.58
C ASN A 143 8.59 -16.40 14.14
N ARG A 144 7.69 -15.45 14.48
CA ARG A 144 8.01 -14.05 14.85
C ARG A 144 8.96 -13.39 13.84
N ARG A 145 8.63 -13.47 12.56
CA ARG A 145 9.41 -12.88 11.46
C ARG A 145 8.56 -11.94 10.61
N VAL A 146 9.22 -10.99 9.96
CA VAL A 146 8.62 -10.14 8.94
C VAL A 146 9.34 -10.39 7.62
N HIS A 147 8.60 -10.85 6.63
CA HIS A 147 9.06 -11.01 5.26
C HIS A 147 8.65 -9.79 4.46
N VAL A 148 9.61 -9.19 3.75
CA VAL A 148 9.39 -7.97 3.00
C VAL A 148 9.75 -8.19 1.54
N PHE A 149 8.84 -7.81 0.66
CA PHE A 149 9.11 -7.66 -0.75
C PHE A 149 9.60 -6.23 -1.04
N SER A 150 10.88 -6.08 -1.35
CA SER A 150 11.51 -4.78 -1.57
C SER A 150 11.03 -4.09 -2.84
N THR A 151 11.17 -2.76 -2.90
CA THR A 151 10.92 -1.99 -4.13
C THR A 151 11.86 -2.36 -5.28
N ASP A 152 12.98 -3.02 -4.98
CA ASP A 152 13.93 -3.59 -5.94
C ASP A 152 13.50 -4.96 -6.48
N GLY A 153 12.51 -5.62 -5.86
CA GLY A 153 12.15 -7.01 -6.14
C GLY A 153 12.92 -8.04 -5.32
N ASP A 154 13.82 -7.60 -4.44
CA ASP A 154 14.50 -8.45 -3.46
C ASP A 154 13.51 -8.90 -2.37
N ILE A 155 13.65 -10.14 -1.90
CA ILE A 155 12.90 -10.65 -0.75
C ILE A 155 13.86 -10.81 0.42
N TYR A 156 13.51 -10.28 1.58
CA TYR A 156 14.30 -10.44 2.79
C TYR A 156 13.40 -10.64 4.01
N SER A 157 13.97 -11.26 5.05
CA SER A 157 13.24 -11.64 6.25
C SER A 157 14.00 -11.17 7.49
N ALA A 158 13.34 -10.44 8.38
CA ALA A 158 13.93 -9.97 9.63
C ALA A 158 13.12 -10.48 10.84
N PRO A 159 13.77 -10.79 11.98
CA PRO A 159 13.05 -11.10 13.22
C PRO A 159 12.22 -9.89 13.67
N TRP A 160 10.95 -10.11 14.04
CA TRP A 160 10.03 -9.07 14.47
C TRP A 160 10.57 -8.23 15.65
N ASP A 161 11.25 -8.89 16.58
CA ASP A 161 11.81 -8.30 17.79
C ASP A 161 13.06 -7.43 17.54
N GLU A 162 13.74 -7.60 16.39
CA GLU A 162 14.95 -6.85 16.04
C GLU A 162 14.66 -5.63 15.15
N ILE A 163 13.46 -5.53 14.60
CA ILE A 163 13.09 -4.42 13.72
C ILE A 163 12.88 -3.16 14.56
N PHE A 164 13.52 -2.07 14.13
CA PHE A 164 13.28 -0.76 14.71
C PHE A 164 12.10 -0.09 14.00
N PHE A 165 10.95 -0.03 14.67
CA PHE A 165 9.78 0.66 14.14
C PHE A 165 9.76 2.12 14.58
N THR A 166 9.40 3.01 13.66
CA THR A 166 9.30 4.44 13.93
C THR A 166 8.27 5.09 13.03
N THR A 167 7.75 6.23 13.45
CA THR A 167 7.08 7.15 12.53
C THR A 167 8.12 8.08 11.91
N GLY A 168 8.19 8.14 10.57
CA GLY A 168 9.17 8.96 9.85
C GLY A 168 8.48 10.09 9.08
N CYS A 169 9.12 11.26 9.01
CA CYS A 169 8.65 12.37 8.17
C CYS A 169 9.29 12.30 6.78
N TYR A 170 8.47 12.24 5.72
CA TYR A 170 8.99 12.25 4.34
C TYR A 170 8.97 13.64 3.69
N THR A 171 8.11 14.55 4.15
CA THR A 171 8.05 15.92 3.63
C THR A 171 9.06 16.81 4.35
N LYS A 172 10.24 16.99 3.74
CA LYS A 172 11.34 17.81 4.29
C LYS A 172 11.25 19.32 3.97
N THR A 173 10.25 19.74 3.20
CA THR A 173 10.14 21.14 2.75
C THR A 173 9.41 22.01 3.76
N ARG A 174 10.00 23.15 4.16
CA ARG A 174 9.44 24.09 5.17
C ARG A 174 8.03 24.62 4.83
N PHE A 175 7.69 24.66 3.53
CA PHE A 175 6.44 25.24 3.01
C PHE A 175 5.36 24.20 2.70
N LYS A 176 5.64 22.90 2.87
CA LYS A 176 4.66 21.84 2.61
C LYS A 176 4.17 21.23 3.91
N ARG A 177 2.89 20.84 3.93
CA ARG A 177 2.29 20.11 5.05
C ARG A 177 3.11 18.84 5.30
N LYS A 178 3.57 18.66 6.55
CA LYS A 178 4.31 17.46 6.94
C LYS A 178 3.38 16.25 6.83
N TYR A 179 3.93 15.16 6.33
CA TYR A 179 3.26 13.87 6.30
C TYR A 179 4.23 12.83 6.85
N TYR A 180 3.64 11.86 7.53
CA TYR A 180 4.33 10.84 8.29
C TYR A 180 3.89 9.46 7.81
N ASP A 181 4.81 8.50 7.86
CA ASP A 181 4.58 7.09 7.58
C ASP A 181 5.18 6.22 8.68
N ILE A 182 4.68 4.98 8.84
CA ILE A 182 5.33 4.00 9.72
C ILE A 182 6.40 3.27 8.93
N ARG A 183 7.61 3.24 9.48
CA ARG A 183 8.78 2.59 8.89
C ARG A 183 9.28 1.48 9.80
N GLY A 184 9.64 0.35 9.22
CA GLY A 184 10.46 -0.68 9.86
C GLY A 184 11.88 -0.60 9.34
N HIS A 185 12.85 -0.42 10.23
CA HIS A 185 14.28 -0.40 9.94
C HIS A 185 14.92 -1.71 10.38
N VAL A 186 15.58 -2.38 9.44
CA VAL A 186 16.51 -3.46 9.76
C VAL A 186 17.86 -2.80 10.00
N LEU A 187 18.34 -2.89 11.23
CA LEU A 187 19.58 -2.26 11.67
C LEU A 187 20.78 -3.20 11.49
N ALA A 188 21.97 -2.62 11.40
CA ALA A 188 23.21 -3.35 11.52
C ALA A 188 23.50 -3.72 12.99
N GLU A 189 24.58 -4.49 13.22
CA GLU A 189 25.01 -4.91 14.57
C GLU A 189 25.27 -3.73 15.51
N ASP A 190 25.65 -2.57 14.96
CA ASP A 190 25.86 -1.32 15.71
C ASP A 190 24.58 -0.69 16.28
N ARG A 191 23.39 -1.23 15.93
CA ARG A 191 22.05 -0.73 16.26
C ARG A 191 21.82 0.75 15.93
N LYS A 192 22.57 1.28 14.97
CA LYS A 192 22.51 2.69 14.54
C LYS A 192 22.36 2.81 13.04
N THR A 193 23.10 2.00 12.29
CA THR A 193 23.10 2.02 10.83
C THR A 193 21.88 1.27 10.29
N VAL A 194 21.15 1.91 9.38
CA VAL A 194 19.95 1.35 8.75
C VAL A 194 20.35 0.61 7.47
N LEU A 195 20.21 -0.73 7.47
CA LEU A 195 20.54 -1.56 6.31
C LEU A 195 19.40 -1.60 5.29
N ARG A 196 18.17 -1.82 5.77
CA ARG A 196 16.97 -1.91 4.94
C ARG A 196 15.82 -1.17 5.63
N THR A 197 14.90 -0.66 4.82
CA THR A 197 13.69 0.01 5.30
C THR A 197 12.50 -0.51 4.52
N PHE A 198 11.41 -0.73 5.22
CA PHE A 198 10.09 -0.96 4.64
C PHE A 198 9.06 -0.07 5.33
N THR A 199 7.89 0.07 4.71
CA THR A 199 6.84 0.98 5.17
C THR A 199 5.50 0.26 5.26
N PHE A 200 4.65 0.73 6.17
CA PHE A 200 3.28 0.26 6.28
C PHE A 200 2.39 0.93 5.20
N PRO A 201 1.16 0.43 4.99
CA PRO A 201 0.23 0.93 3.97
C PRO A 201 -0.34 2.33 4.19
N VAL A 202 0.01 3.00 5.29
CA VAL A 202 -0.59 4.27 5.69
C VAL A 202 0.41 5.42 5.69
N SER A 203 -0.03 6.57 5.18
CA SER A 203 0.64 7.85 5.37
C SER A 203 -0.40 8.87 5.84
N ALA A 204 -0.06 9.67 6.85
CA ALA A 204 -0.98 10.59 7.51
C ALA A 204 -0.34 11.96 7.78
N ALA A 205 -1.15 13.00 7.91
CA ALA A 205 -0.65 14.35 8.21
C ALA A 205 -0.20 14.50 9.67
N ARG A 206 -0.71 13.63 10.55
CA ARG A 206 -0.46 13.60 12.00
C ARG A 206 0.02 12.22 12.41
N ARG A 207 0.99 12.15 13.33
CA ARG A 207 1.55 10.87 13.81
C ARG A 207 0.50 10.03 14.54
N GLU A 208 -0.42 10.68 15.26
CA GLU A 208 -1.44 10.00 16.05
C GLU A 208 -2.45 9.22 15.19
N GLU A 209 -2.59 9.57 13.92
CA GLU A 209 -3.43 8.84 12.96
C GLU A 209 -2.76 7.52 12.53
N LEU A 210 -1.44 7.42 12.65
CA LEU A 210 -0.68 6.22 12.33
C LEU A 210 -0.77 5.18 13.45
N TYR A 211 -0.92 5.59 14.71
CA TYR A 211 -0.89 4.67 15.86
C TYR A 211 -1.98 3.60 15.80
N ALA A 212 -3.14 3.90 15.20
CA ALA A 212 -4.19 2.90 14.98
C ALA A 212 -3.74 1.77 14.03
N ASN A 213 -2.94 2.08 13.02
CA ASN A 213 -2.38 1.10 12.08
C ASN A 213 -1.21 0.33 12.71
N TRP A 214 -0.41 1.01 13.55
CA TRP A 214 0.63 0.35 14.33
C TRP A 214 0.03 -0.67 15.30
N GLU A 215 -0.94 -0.26 16.10
CA GLU A 215 -1.62 -1.13 17.07
C GLU A 215 -2.31 -2.32 16.38
N PHE A 216 -2.83 -2.14 15.16
CA PHE A 216 -3.37 -3.25 14.38
C PHE A 216 -2.32 -4.35 14.14
N VAL A 217 -1.14 -3.99 13.63
CA VAL A 217 -0.07 -4.96 13.36
C VAL A 217 0.53 -5.50 14.65
N ARG A 218 0.75 -4.64 15.66
CA ARG A 218 1.28 -5.04 16.97
C ARG A 218 0.36 -6.05 17.66
N ARG A 219 -0.95 -5.79 17.73
CA ARG A 219 -1.92 -6.70 18.34
C ARG A 219 -2.02 -8.02 17.58
N TYR A 220 -1.94 -7.99 16.24
CA TYR A 220 -1.87 -9.22 15.47
C TYR A 220 -0.67 -10.08 15.88
N MET A 221 0.53 -9.48 15.95
CA MET A 221 1.76 -10.20 16.29
C MET A 221 1.81 -10.67 17.74
N GLU A 222 1.43 -9.81 18.70
CA GLU A 222 1.55 -10.11 20.14
C GLU A 222 0.31 -10.82 20.72
N GLU A 223 -0.88 -10.28 20.47
CA GLU A 223 -2.15 -10.76 21.07
C GLU A 223 -2.82 -11.85 20.23
N GLY A 224 -2.61 -11.82 18.90
CA GLY A 224 -3.14 -12.79 17.95
C GLY A 224 -4.24 -12.25 17.04
N PRO A 225 -4.76 -13.10 16.12
CA PRO A 225 -5.71 -12.69 15.10
C PRO A 225 -7.04 -12.17 15.67
N GLU A 226 -7.51 -12.74 16.78
CA GLU A 226 -8.82 -12.40 17.36
C GLU A 226 -8.91 -10.94 17.82
N ALA A 227 -7.79 -10.36 18.24
CA ALA A 227 -7.69 -8.99 18.74
C ALA A 227 -8.00 -7.96 17.65
N VAL A 228 -7.84 -8.32 16.37
CA VAL A 228 -7.91 -7.37 15.25
C VAL A 228 -8.82 -7.82 14.12
N ALA A 229 -9.23 -9.08 14.07
CA ALA A 229 -10.03 -9.59 12.96
C ALA A 229 -11.35 -8.83 12.76
N HIS A 230 -11.97 -8.36 13.84
CA HIS A 230 -13.25 -7.63 13.83
C HIS A 230 -13.19 -6.31 13.06
N VAL A 231 -12.00 -5.74 12.91
CA VAL A 231 -11.75 -4.47 12.24
C VAL A 231 -11.99 -4.63 10.74
N LEU A 232 -11.39 -5.66 10.14
CA LEU A 232 -11.37 -5.93 8.70
C LEU A 232 -12.76 -5.80 8.06
N LYS A 233 -12.85 -5.19 6.88
CA LYS A 233 -14.09 -5.11 6.09
C LYS A 233 -13.86 -5.49 4.64
N LEU A 234 -12.73 -5.07 4.06
CA LEU A 234 -12.46 -5.27 2.64
C LEU A 234 -11.01 -5.66 2.39
N MET A 235 -10.78 -6.78 1.70
CA MET A 235 -9.42 -7.23 1.36
C MET A 235 -9.10 -6.97 -0.11
N PRO A 236 -7.94 -6.37 -0.46
CA PRO A 236 -7.54 -6.20 -1.85
C PRO A 236 -7.35 -7.56 -2.53
N PRO A 237 -7.98 -7.81 -3.70
CA PRO A 237 -7.89 -9.08 -4.43
C PRO A 237 -6.59 -9.18 -5.22
N VAL A 238 -5.44 -8.99 -4.57
CA VAL A 238 -4.12 -8.93 -5.21
C VAL A 238 -3.21 -10.12 -4.88
N GLU A 239 -3.70 -11.06 -4.07
CA GLU A 239 -3.01 -12.31 -3.76
C GLU A 239 -2.82 -13.16 -5.02
N GLY A 240 -1.56 -13.28 -5.50
CA GLY A 240 -1.21 -14.08 -6.68
C GLY A 240 -1.83 -13.61 -8.00
N ARG A 241 -2.52 -12.46 -8.03
CA ARG A 241 -3.25 -11.95 -9.20
C ARG A 241 -3.26 -10.43 -9.26
N ARG A 242 -3.68 -9.89 -10.42
CA ARG A 242 -3.98 -8.45 -10.57
C ARG A 242 -5.37 -8.15 -10.03
N GLU A 243 -5.59 -6.90 -9.61
CA GLU A 243 -6.92 -6.46 -9.20
C GLU A 243 -7.95 -6.63 -10.34
N GLY A 244 -9.21 -6.88 -9.95
CA GLY A 244 -10.31 -6.94 -10.91
C GLY A 244 -10.53 -5.59 -11.58
N ILE A 245 -10.98 -5.60 -12.84
CA ILE A 245 -11.17 -4.41 -13.67
C ILE A 245 -12.01 -3.34 -12.94
N LEU A 246 -13.16 -3.72 -12.39
CA LEU A 246 -14.03 -2.79 -11.65
C LEU A 246 -13.60 -2.59 -10.19
N PHE A 247 -12.79 -3.48 -9.62
CA PHE A 247 -12.36 -3.37 -8.23
C PHE A 247 -11.55 -2.09 -8.01
N GLY A 248 -10.61 -1.78 -8.90
CA GLY A 248 -9.76 -0.60 -8.79
C GLY A 248 -10.55 0.71 -8.76
N TYR A 249 -11.59 0.85 -9.59
CA TYR A 249 -12.49 2.01 -9.56
C TYR A 249 -13.15 2.16 -8.20
N TRP A 250 -13.79 1.09 -7.74
CA TRP A 250 -14.54 1.06 -6.50
C TRP A 250 -13.66 1.23 -5.25
N TYR A 251 -12.44 0.70 -5.28
CA TYR A 251 -11.44 0.88 -4.24
C TYR A 251 -11.04 2.36 -4.11
N LEU A 252 -10.76 3.03 -5.22
CA LEU A 252 -10.48 4.48 -5.24
C LEU A 252 -11.67 5.28 -4.72
N MET A 253 -12.88 4.90 -5.15
CA MET A 253 -14.12 5.51 -4.70
C MET A 253 -14.33 5.37 -3.20
N LEU A 254 -14.09 4.18 -2.63
CA LEU A 254 -14.21 3.95 -1.19
C LEU A 254 -13.23 4.82 -0.41
N SER A 255 -11.96 4.86 -0.84
CA SER A 255 -10.94 5.69 -0.21
C SER A 255 -11.27 7.18 -0.26
N ALA A 256 -11.98 7.64 -1.28
CA ALA A 256 -12.28 9.06 -1.49
C ALA A 256 -13.62 9.51 -0.92
N ALA A 257 -14.61 8.61 -0.89
CA ALA A 257 -15.93 8.88 -0.30
C ALA A 257 -15.86 8.86 1.23
N TYR A 258 -14.86 8.21 1.81
CA TYR A 258 -14.67 8.15 3.25
C TYR A 258 -14.42 9.56 3.84
N GLY A 259 -15.38 10.07 4.60
CA GLY A 259 -15.34 11.42 5.17
C GLY A 259 -15.69 12.56 4.21
N ALA A 260 -16.06 12.27 2.96
CA ALA A 260 -16.51 13.29 2.01
C ALA A 260 -17.98 13.67 2.25
N PRO A 261 -18.36 14.95 2.12
CA PRO A 261 -19.77 15.35 2.13
C PRO A 261 -20.56 14.64 1.02
N LEU A 262 -21.76 14.16 1.33
CA LEU A 262 -22.56 13.32 0.42
C LEU A 262 -22.82 13.98 -0.94
N PHE A 263 -23.00 15.31 -0.98
CA PHE A 263 -23.22 16.06 -2.22
C PHE A 263 -22.01 16.07 -3.16
N LEU A 264 -20.80 15.82 -2.64
CA LEU A 264 -19.56 15.78 -3.41
C LEU A 264 -19.33 14.40 -4.05
N VAL A 265 -19.99 13.36 -3.53
CA VAL A 265 -19.81 11.97 -3.98
C VAL A 265 -20.05 11.81 -5.49
N PRO A 266 -21.14 12.34 -6.10
CA PRO A 266 -21.34 12.25 -7.56
C PRO A 266 -20.19 12.83 -8.38
N PHE A 267 -19.65 13.98 -7.94
CA PHE A 267 -18.50 14.61 -8.60
C PHE A 267 -17.25 13.74 -8.50
N LEU A 268 -16.98 13.17 -7.32
CA LEU A 268 -15.90 12.21 -7.13
C LEU A 268 -16.09 10.97 -8.01
N MET A 269 -17.33 10.46 -8.17
CA MET A 269 -17.60 9.31 -9.06
C MET A 269 -17.11 9.55 -10.48
N VAL A 270 -17.39 10.73 -11.02
CA VAL A 270 -16.97 11.12 -12.38
C VAL A 270 -15.46 11.31 -12.44
N LEU A 271 -14.86 11.99 -11.44
CA LEU A 271 -13.42 12.22 -11.39
C LEU A 271 -12.64 10.90 -11.34
N TYR A 272 -13.03 9.95 -10.50
CA TYR A 272 -12.35 8.66 -10.42
C TYR A 272 -12.60 7.77 -11.63
N LEU A 273 -13.70 7.99 -12.36
CA LEU A 273 -13.93 7.30 -13.62
C LEU A 273 -12.92 7.73 -14.69
N THR A 274 -12.44 8.99 -14.66
CA THR A 274 -11.37 9.44 -15.57
C THR A 274 -9.99 8.95 -15.16
N VAL A 275 -9.73 8.75 -13.86
CA VAL A 275 -8.45 8.20 -13.35
C VAL A 275 -8.37 6.67 -13.50
N TRP A 276 -9.49 5.97 -13.42
CA TRP A 276 -9.57 4.51 -13.44
C TRP A 276 -8.85 3.81 -14.60
N PRO A 277 -8.97 4.25 -15.87
CA PRO A 277 -8.24 3.64 -16.98
C PRO A 277 -6.72 3.66 -16.80
N PHE A 278 -6.19 4.71 -16.16
CA PHE A 278 -4.76 4.84 -15.89
C PHE A 278 -4.31 3.92 -14.75
N ARG A 279 -5.15 3.70 -13.74
CA ARG A 279 -4.91 2.65 -12.74
C ARG A 279 -4.89 1.27 -13.39
N LEU A 280 -5.84 0.97 -14.28
CA LEU A 280 -5.84 -0.29 -15.04
C LEU A 280 -4.54 -0.44 -15.84
N PHE A 281 -4.15 0.58 -16.59
CA PHE A 281 -2.90 0.56 -17.34
C PHE A 281 -1.68 0.31 -16.42
N ALA A 282 -1.61 1.01 -15.28
CA ALA A 282 -0.53 0.84 -14.32
C ALA A 282 -0.51 -0.58 -13.70
N MET A 283 -1.67 -1.15 -13.37
CA MET A 283 -1.77 -2.49 -12.80
C MET A 283 -1.45 -3.59 -13.81
N TYR A 284 -1.95 -3.47 -15.04
CA TYR A 284 -1.78 -4.49 -16.07
C TYR A 284 -0.40 -4.45 -16.74
N SER A 285 0.26 -3.28 -16.77
CA SER A 285 1.67 -3.18 -17.18
C SER A 285 2.65 -3.73 -16.14
N CYS A 286 2.22 -3.94 -14.90
CA CYS A 286 3.06 -4.43 -13.82
C CYS A 286 3.06 -5.96 -13.70
N LYS A 287 4.14 -6.46 -13.10
CA LYS A 287 4.34 -7.84 -12.67
C LYS A 287 3.68 -8.08 -11.31
N ILE A 288 3.29 -9.32 -11.05
CA ILE A 288 2.67 -9.74 -9.78
C ILE A 288 3.80 -10.18 -8.84
N PRO A 289 3.91 -9.62 -7.61
CA PRO A 289 4.93 -10.06 -6.66
C PRO A 289 4.70 -11.52 -6.28
N ARG A 290 5.80 -12.27 -6.12
CA ARG A 290 5.78 -13.67 -5.70
C ARG A 290 6.79 -13.87 -4.60
N TRP A 291 6.41 -14.61 -3.57
CA TRP A 291 7.32 -14.99 -2.49
C TRP A 291 8.30 -16.07 -2.94
N SER A 292 9.44 -16.15 -2.25
CA SER A 292 10.39 -17.25 -2.45
C SER A 292 9.82 -18.55 -1.87
N ALA A 293 10.26 -19.69 -2.39
CA ALA A 293 9.82 -21.00 -1.89
C ALA A 293 10.06 -21.16 -0.39
N GLU A 294 11.14 -20.59 0.15
CA GLU A 294 11.45 -20.61 1.59
C GLU A 294 10.39 -19.90 2.42
N VAL A 295 9.91 -18.74 1.98
CA VAL A 295 8.86 -17.97 2.69
C VAL A 295 7.52 -18.70 2.60
N GLU A 296 7.19 -19.29 1.46
CA GLU A 296 5.95 -20.06 1.31
C GLU A 296 5.95 -21.31 2.20
N VAL A 297 7.08 -22.02 2.33
CA VAL A 297 7.22 -23.18 3.23
C VAL A 297 7.10 -22.77 4.70
N GLN A 298 7.63 -21.61 5.08
CA GLN A 298 7.50 -21.10 6.46
C GLN A 298 6.06 -20.67 6.79
N CYS A 299 5.33 -20.15 5.79
CA CYS A 299 4.01 -19.56 5.93
C CYS A 299 2.88 -20.49 5.45
N VAL A 300 2.92 -21.78 5.78
CA VAL A 300 1.83 -22.71 5.43
C VAL A 300 0.63 -22.51 6.36
N ILE A 301 -0.53 -22.32 5.76
CA ILE A 301 -1.83 -22.22 6.45
C ILE A 301 -2.38 -23.62 6.67
N ALA A 302 -2.90 -23.88 7.86
CA ALA A 302 -3.58 -25.14 8.14
C ALA A 302 -4.90 -25.19 7.34
N PRO A 303 -5.28 -26.32 6.72
CA PRO A 303 -6.51 -26.42 5.93
C PRO A 303 -7.80 -26.03 6.68
N ASP A 304 -7.78 -26.11 8.00
CA ASP A 304 -8.86 -25.82 8.93
C ASP A 304 -8.64 -24.52 9.73
N ASP A 305 -7.73 -23.63 9.29
CA ASP A 305 -7.46 -22.37 9.98
C ASP A 305 -8.74 -21.50 10.03
N PRO A 306 -9.28 -21.19 11.22
CA PRO A 306 -10.53 -20.43 11.36
C PRO A 306 -10.41 -19.00 10.83
N TRP A 307 -9.18 -18.48 10.80
CA TRP A 307 -8.89 -17.11 10.42
C TRP A 307 -8.43 -16.97 8.97
N ASP A 308 -8.45 -18.02 8.12
CA ASP A 308 -8.20 -17.91 6.68
C ASP A 308 -9.27 -17.02 6.02
N ILE A 309 -8.93 -15.75 5.89
CA ILE A 309 -9.76 -14.72 5.31
C ILE A 309 -8.92 -14.02 4.24
N SER A 310 -9.38 -14.18 3.01
CA SER A 310 -8.87 -13.48 1.83
C SER A 310 -9.99 -12.75 1.10
N ALA A 311 -9.63 -12.08 0.00
CA ALA A 311 -10.58 -11.39 -0.88
C ALA A 311 -11.71 -12.27 -1.46
N VAL A 312 -11.62 -13.60 -1.35
CA VAL A 312 -12.73 -14.51 -1.70
C VAL A 312 -13.98 -14.20 -0.88
N HIS A 313 -13.80 -13.82 0.38
CA HIS A 313 -14.84 -13.52 1.37
C HIS A 313 -15.35 -12.07 1.30
N ASN A 314 -14.87 -11.25 0.36
CA ASN A 314 -15.39 -9.90 0.16
C ASN A 314 -16.89 -9.92 -0.21
N PRO A 315 -17.64 -8.86 0.13
CA PRO A 315 -19.05 -8.77 -0.23
C PRO A 315 -19.23 -8.77 -1.75
N ARG A 316 -20.27 -9.46 -2.24
CA ARG A 316 -20.56 -9.60 -3.67
C ARG A 316 -22.05 -9.31 -3.93
N PRO A 317 -22.37 -8.38 -4.85
CA PRO A 317 -21.46 -7.55 -5.64
C PRO A 317 -20.94 -6.35 -4.83
N LEU A 318 -19.62 -6.11 -4.88
CA LEU A 318 -18.92 -5.10 -4.07
C LEU A 318 -19.58 -3.71 -4.13
N TRP A 319 -19.99 -3.27 -5.32
CA TRP A 319 -20.62 -1.95 -5.54
C TRP A 319 -21.92 -1.74 -4.77
N ARG A 320 -22.75 -2.77 -4.58
CA ARG A 320 -23.98 -2.64 -3.79
C ARG A 320 -23.65 -2.42 -2.33
N TRP A 321 -22.65 -3.13 -1.82
CA TRP A 321 -22.18 -2.95 -0.46
C TRP A 321 -21.60 -1.56 -0.21
N MET A 322 -20.76 -1.04 -1.12
CA MET A 322 -20.17 0.31 -0.94
C MET A 322 -21.20 1.44 -1.02
N VAL A 323 -22.30 1.26 -1.76
CA VAL A 323 -23.39 2.26 -1.84
C VAL A 323 -24.47 2.02 -0.77
N GLY A 324 -24.28 1.03 0.11
CA GLY A 324 -25.23 0.72 1.19
C GLY A 324 -26.54 0.07 0.71
N LEU A 325 -26.58 -0.44 -0.52
CA LEU A 325 -27.74 -1.13 -1.10
C LEU A 325 -27.84 -2.59 -0.67
N ASP A 326 -26.71 -3.19 -0.26
CA ASP A 326 -26.66 -4.57 0.23
C ASP A 326 -25.63 -4.66 1.35
N MET A 327 -26.11 -4.85 2.59
CA MET A 327 -25.25 -4.95 3.76
C MET A 327 -24.88 -6.40 4.10
N ALA A 328 -25.32 -7.39 3.30
CA ALA A 328 -24.90 -8.78 3.48
C ALA A 328 -23.39 -8.89 3.26
N HIS A 329 -22.68 -9.38 4.27
CA HIS A 329 -21.23 -9.34 4.30
C HIS A 329 -20.66 -10.65 4.83
N SER A 330 -20.47 -11.60 3.91
CA SER A 330 -19.98 -12.94 4.20
C SER A 330 -18.70 -12.96 5.05
N MET A 331 -17.78 -12.01 4.85
CA MET A 331 -16.62 -11.84 5.74
C MET A 331 -17.02 -11.54 7.18
N VAL A 332 -17.90 -10.56 7.41
CA VAL A 332 -18.35 -10.13 8.74
C VAL A 332 -19.10 -11.27 9.41
N ASP A 333 -19.97 -11.96 8.68
CA ASP A 333 -20.72 -13.12 9.18
C ASP A 333 -19.75 -14.24 9.62
N LYS A 334 -18.77 -14.57 8.78
CA LYS A 334 -17.71 -15.55 9.11
C LYS A 334 -16.97 -15.13 10.38
N LYS A 335 -16.55 -13.86 10.48
CA LYS A 335 -15.83 -13.36 11.66
C LYS A 335 -16.68 -13.38 12.93
N GLN A 336 -17.94 -12.97 12.86
CA GLN A 336 -18.84 -13.00 14.01
C GLN A 336 -19.04 -14.43 14.51
N ALA A 337 -19.20 -15.40 13.61
CA ALA A 337 -19.28 -16.81 13.97
C ALA A 337 -17.99 -17.30 14.65
N MET A 338 -16.81 -16.93 14.15
CA MET A 338 -15.52 -17.34 14.75
C MET A 338 -15.28 -16.68 16.12
N ILE A 339 -15.57 -15.39 16.26
CA ILE A 339 -15.47 -14.69 17.55
C ILE A 339 -16.43 -15.32 18.58
N ALA A 340 -17.65 -15.68 18.16
CA ALA A 340 -18.59 -16.37 19.02
C ALA A 340 -18.09 -17.76 19.43
N ALA A 341 -17.51 -18.53 18.49
CA ALA A 341 -16.92 -19.84 18.75
C ALA A 341 -15.72 -19.76 19.72
N ALA A 342 -14.82 -18.79 19.55
CA ALA A 342 -13.68 -18.57 20.43
C ALA A 342 -14.12 -18.22 21.86
N LYS A 343 -15.11 -17.31 22.00
CA LYS A 343 -15.71 -16.97 23.31
C LYS A 343 -16.38 -18.18 23.97
N ALA A 344 -17.09 -18.99 23.19
CA ALA A 344 -17.71 -20.22 23.70
C ALA A 344 -16.64 -21.19 24.22
N ALA A 345 -15.57 -21.43 23.46
CA ALA A 345 -14.47 -22.30 23.86
C ALA A 345 -13.78 -21.84 25.15
N ASP A 346 -13.47 -20.54 25.29
CA ASP A 346 -12.86 -19.99 26.52
C ASP A 346 -13.80 -20.11 27.74
N SER A 347 -15.11 -19.97 27.53
CA SER A 347 -16.11 -20.17 28.59
C SER A 347 -16.14 -21.61 29.08
N THR A 348 -16.11 -22.60 28.19
CA THR A 348 -15.99 -24.03 28.51
C THR A 348 -14.66 -24.31 29.22
N GLN A 349 -13.58 -23.71 28.72
CA GLN A 349 -12.24 -23.56 29.33
C GLN A 349 -12.30 -23.31 30.84
N LYS A 350 -12.96 -22.21 31.18
CA LYS A 350 -13.11 -21.69 32.53
C LYS A 350 -14.03 -22.55 33.40
N ILE A 351 -15.10 -23.10 32.84
CA ILE A 351 -16.02 -23.99 33.56
C ILE A 351 -15.31 -25.29 33.96
N GLU A 352 -14.59 -25.94 33.03
CA GLU A 352 -13.83 -27.16 33.34
C GLU A 352 -12.76 -26.93 34.40
N LYS A 353 -12.03 -25.80 34.34
CA LYS A 353 -11.05 -25.42 35.37
C LYS A 353 -11.70 -25.19 36.73
N LYS A 354 -12.91 -24.61 36.79
CA LYS A 354 -13.67 -24.43 38.03
C LYS A 354 -14.15 -25.76 38.60
N ILE A 355 -14.65 -26.67 37.75
CA ILE A 355 -15.09 -28.01 38.16
C ILE A 355 -13.89 -28.81 38.72
N LYS A 356 -12.74 -28.81 38.04
CA LYS A 356 -11.52 -29.47 38.53
C LYS A 356 -11.00 -28.89 39.84
N LYS A 357 -11.15 -27.58 40.08
CA LYS A 357 -10.80 -26.94 41.36
C LYS A 357 -11.82 -27.22 42.48
N GLY A 358 -13.09 -27.44 42.13
CA GLY A 358 -14.16 -27.75 43.08
C GLY A 358 -14.15 -29.21 43.56
N ILE A 359 -13.59 -30.13 42.77
CA ILE A 359 -13.48 -31.56 43.11
C ILE A 359 -12.26 -31.86 44.02
N ASN A 360 -11.30 -30.93 44.13
CA ASN A 360 -10.12 -31.04 45.00
C ASN A 360 -10.30 -30.35 46.37
N LYS A 361 -11.54 -30.07 46.77
CA LYS A 361 -11.95 -29.65 48.12
C LYS A 361 -12.94 -30.67 48.65
#